data_AF-A0A2U1JTK5-F1
#
_entry.id   AF-A0A2U1JTK5-F1
#
_cell.length_a   1.000
_cell.length_b   1.000
_cell.length_c   1.000
_cell.angle_alpha   90.00
_cell.angle_beta   90.00
_cell.angle_gamma   90.00
#
_symmetry.space_group_name_H-M   'P 1'
#
loop_
_entity.id
_entity.type
_entity.pdbx_description
1 polymer ?
#
loop_
_entity_poly.entity_id
_entity_poly.type
_entity_poly.pdbx_seq_one_letter_code
_entity_poly.pdbx_strand_id
1 'polypeptide(L)'
;MEDKLKRLKEIMDDSIFKENPVSHKNKERIFERIEKGEMNDGVKNIFAKWMSRGAVAIVGVFLVFFLWDTVGREIINSPGNQQQDVPAVDQKKHDTDVKQDGELNPKQLRFHGESDNWEVQYLATVKPKGSKSGTPVGSETDYLILEYIGDDQPPTKIDYRIDGSVNENRETDVPLKNGVGVSDLGGCENCAIATENHVMDVTIEWAGESENIKLKSKEFDKKLNEWISESYKILSEPLDDPRLKKANNDEGFEYYLKSQAIKEKLGERANFGELDKDKSNISLLTTAISHLQFVRTSHLGLNGEAIEATELVDKWEPMDEEMKQLYEYLYQIFHDLDVGVNQNGEGETYGVTHLLNGDKVSEMEKFISGE
;
A
#
# COMPACT_ATOMS: atom_id res chain seq x y z
N MET A 1 8.30 -35.21 2.34
CA MET A 1 7.46 -33.99 2.20
C MET A 1 6.33 -34.04 3.22
N GLU A 2 5.64 -35.19 3.34
CA GLU A 2 4.62 -35.46 4.38
C GLU A 2 5.07 -35.15 5.81
N ASP A 3 6.26 -35.59 6.24
CA ASP A 3 6.75 -35.28 7.61
C ASP A 3 6.94 -33.77 7.88
N LYS A 4 7.32 -33.01 6.84
CA LYS A 4 7.48 -31.55 6.95
C LYS A 4 6.11 -30.85 6.99
N LEU A 5 5.15 -31.34 6.20
CA LEU A 5 3.75 -30.86 6.20
C LEU A 5 3.05 -31.16 7.52
N LYS A 6 3.26 -32.35 8.08
CA LYS A 6 2.75 -32.75 9.39
C LYS A 6 3.30 -31.86 10.50
N ARG A 7 4.62 -31.63 10.50
CA ARG A 7 5.27 -30.72 11.47
C ARG A 7 4.80 -29.28 11.33
N LEU A 8 4.57 -28.81 10.11
CA LEU A 8 3.99 -27.49 9.86
C LEU A 8 2.56 -27.40 10.41
N LYS A 9 1.73 -28.43 10.18
CA LYS A 9 0.37 -28.50 10.72
C LYS A 9 0.35 -28.42 12.24
N GLU A 10 1.24 -29.17 12.89
CA GLU A 10 1.41 -29.14 14.36
C GLU A 10 1.83 -27.75 14.86
N ILE A 11 2.79 -27.09 14.21
CA ILE A 11 3.23 -25.73 14.58
C ILE A 11 2.10 -24.70 14.41
N MET A 12 1.36 -24.76 13.31
CA MET A 12 0.26 -23.85 13.04
C MET A 12 -0.91 -24.04 14.02
N ASP A 13 -1.21 -25.29 14.40
CA ASP A 13 -2.24 -25.58 15.40
C ASP A 13 -1.85 -25.10 16.81
N ASP A 14 -0.58 -25.27 17.21
CA ASP A 14 -0.10 -24.90 18.56
C ASP A 14 0.16 -23.40 18.76
N SER A 15 0.43 -22.65 17.69
CA SER A 15 0.72 -21.20 17.75
C SER A 15 -0.41 -20.36 17.15
N ILE A 16 -0.51 -20.35 15.83
CA ILE A 16 -1.38 -19.48 15.04
C ILE A 16 -2.83 -19.65 15.40
N PHE A 17 -3.32 -20.89 15.35
CA PHE A 17 -4.73 -21.19 15.52
C PHE A 17 -5.16 -21.27 16.98
N LYS A 18 -4.18 -21.36 17.89
CA LYS A 18 -4.42 -21.27 19.33
C LYS A 18 -4.71 -19.83 19.74
N GLU A 19 -3.99 -18.86 19.16
CA GLU A 19 -4.17 -17.43 19.43
C GLU A 19 -5.30 -16.81 18.60
N ASN A 20 -5.55 -17.33 17.40
CA ASN A 20 -6.64 -16.90 16.51
C ASN A 20 -7.49 -18.11 16.10
N PRO A 21 -8.57 -18.46 16.83
CA PRO A 21 -9.34 -19.65 16.55
C PRO A 21 -10.06 -19.55 15.19
N VAL A 22 -9.52 -20.22 14.18
CA VAL A 22 -10.13 -20.35 12.85
C VAL A 22 -10.95 -21.65 12.80
N SER A 23 -12.10 -21.63 12.11
CA SER A 23 -12.92 -22.83 11.94
C SER A 23 -12.14 -23.99 11.30
N HIS A 24 -12.41 -25.23 11.73
CA HIS A 24 -11.76 -26.44 11.21
C HIS A 24 -11.82 -26.52 9.67
N LYS A 25 -12.93 -26.07 9.06
CA LYS A 25 -13.11 -26.05 7.60
C LYS A 25 -12.13 -25.11 6.89
N ASN A 26 -11.83 -23.97 7.50
CA ASN A 26 -10.87 -23.02 6.94
C ASN A 26 -9.42 -23.48 7.16
N LYS A 27 -9.11 -24.11 8.30
CA LYS A 27 -7.81 -24.75 8.52
C LYS A 27 -7.51 -25.80 7.45
N GLU A 28 -8.45 -26.72 7.22
CA GLU A 28 -8.30 -27.76 6.20
C GLU A 28 -8.15 -27.17 4.78
N ARG A 29 -8.90 -26.10 4.45
CA ARG A 29 -8.76 -25.41 3.15
C ARG A 29 -7.38 -24.77 2.95
N ILE A 30 -6.81 -24.21 4.02
CA ILE A 30 -5.46 -23.62 3.99
C ILE A 30 -4.43 -24.70 3.72
N PHE A 31 -4.51 -25.84 4.44
CA PHE A 31 -3.61 -26.96 4.22
C PHE A 31 -3.78 -27.60 2.85
N GLU A 32 -5.00 -27.74 2.36
CA GLU A 32 -5.30 -28.28 1.03
C GLU A 32 -4.70 -27.41 -0.08
N ARG A 33 -4.71 -26.07 0.06
CA ARG A 33 -4.04 -25.15 -0.89
C ARG A 33 -2.52 -25.25 -0.85
N ILE A 34 -1.94 -25.41 0.35
CA ILE A 34 -0.49 -25.63 0.53
C ILE A 34 -0.09 -26.96 -0.11
N GLU A 35 -0.87 -28.03 0.12
CA GLU A 35 -0.61 -29.37 -0.39
C GLU A 35 -0.76 -29.46 -1.91
N LYS A 36 -1.76 -28.77 -2.48
CA LYS A 36 -1.97 -28.70 -3.93
C LYS A 36 -1.01 -27.75 -4.64
N GLY A 37 -0.19 -27.00 -3.91
CA GLY A 37 0.70 -26.00 -4.50
C GLY A 37 -0.08 -24.90 -5.24
N GLU A 38 -1.24 -24.49 -4.76
CA GLU A 38 -2.03 -23.38 -5.33
C GLU A 38 -1.50 -22.01 -4.87
N MET A 39 -0.20 -21.90 -4.58
CA MET A 39 0.48 -20.64 -4.31
C MET A 39 0.98 -20.03 -5.63
N ASN A 40 1.01 -18.69 -5.69
CA ASN A 40 1.70 -17.97 -6.76
C ASN A 40 3.16 -18.50 -6.87
N ASP A 41 3.66 -18.68 -8.09
CA ASP A 41 4.97 -19.28 -8.36
C ASP A 41 6.14 -18.50 -7.71
N GLY A 42 6.02 -17.16 -7.58
CA GLY A 42 6.98 -16.37 -6.82
C GLY A 42 7.01 -16.72 -5.31
N VAL A 43 5.86 -17.05 -4.73
CA VAL A 43 5.74 -17.48 -3.33
C VAL A 43 6.23 -18.93 -3.16
N LYS A 44 6.02 -19.80 -4.16
CA LYS A 44 6.54 -21.18 -4.14
C LYS A 44 8.05 -21.23 -4.11
N ASN A 45 8.73 -20.42 -4.93
CA ASN A 45 10.19 -20.41 -5.01
C ASN A 45 10.82 -19.93 -3.70
N ILE A 46 10.28 -18.85 -3.11
CA ILE A 46 10.68 -18.35 -1.79
C ILE A 46 10.43 -19.41 -0.71
N PHE A 47 9.23 -20.00 -0.69
CA PHE A 47 8.84 -21.03 0.27
C PHE A 47 9.73 -22.29 0.19
N ALA A 48 10.05 -22.75 -1.02
CA ALA A 48 10.89 -23.93 -1.24
C ALA A 48 12.34 -23.71 -0.76
N LYS A 49 12.91 -22.51 -0.99
CA LYS A 49 14.24 -22.12 -0.49
C LYS A 49 14.25 -22.00 1.04
N TRP A 50 13.17 -21.52 1.64
CA TRP A 50 13.08 -21.38 3.10
C TRP A 50 12.93 -22.74 3.79
N MET A 51 12.19 -23.67 3.19
CA MET A 51 12.02 -25.04 3.66
C MET A 51 13.27 -25.93 3.49
N SER A 52 14.23 -25.54 2.65
CA SER A 52 15.51 -26.23 2.50
C SER A 52 16.55 -25.81 3.56
N ARG A 53 16.44 -24.57 4.09
CA ARG A 53 17.32 -24.02 5.14
C ARG A 53 16.94 -24.39 6.59
N GLY A 54 15.98 -25.29 6.81
CA GLY A 54 15.63 -25.80 8.15
C GLY A 54 14.65 -24.94 8.98
N ALA A 55 14.10 -23.89 8.36
CA ALA A 55 13.26 -22.87 8.98
C ALA A 55 11.76 -23.23 9.05
N VAL A 56 11.40 -24.37 9.65
CA VAL A 56 9.99 -24.85 9.67
C VAL A 56 9.07 -23.97 10.53
N ALA A 57 9.58 -23.33 11.59
CA ALA A 57 8.82 -22.39 12.41
C ALA A 57 8.45 -21.08 11.67
N ILE A 58 9.24 -20.72 10.65
CA ILE A 58 9.12 -19.45 9.90
C ILE A 58 7.94 -19.46 8.92
N VAL A 59 7.63 -20.63 8.37
CA VAL A 59 6.45 -20.81 7.51
C VAL A 59 5.16 -20.49 8.27
N GLY A 60 5.14 -20.72 9.60
CA GLY A 60 4.03 -20.35 10.45
C GLY A 60 3.77 -18.85 10.44
N VAL A 61 4.77 -18.02 10.77
CA VAL A 61 4.66 -16.55 10.83
C VAL A 61 4.32 -15.94 9.46
N PHE A 62 4.94 -16.46 8.38
CA PHE A 62 4.60 -16.03 7.02
C PHE A 62 3.17 -16.41 6.63
N LEU A 63 2.70 -17.60 6.99
CA LEU A 63 1.31 -18.00 6.77
C LEU A 63 0.36 -17.19 7.66
N VAL A 64 0.69 -16.82 8.90
CA VAL A 64 -0.15 -15.90 9.70
C VAL A 64 -0.35 -14.59 8.96
N PHE A 65 0.72 -13.97 8.47
CA PHE A 65 0.64 -12.68 7.79
C PHE A 65 -0.05 -12.78 6.43
N PHE A 66 0.26 -13.81 5.64
CA PHE A 66 -0.39 -14.05 4.35
C PHE A 66 -1.88 -14.39 4.53
N LEU A 67 -2.24 -15.15 5.57
CA LEU A 67 -3.62 -15.44 5.93
C LEU A 67 -4.32 -14.23 6.54
N TRP A 68 -3.62 -13.36 7.28
CA TRP A 68 -4.21 -12.12 7.78
C TRP A 68 -4.57 -11.18 6.61
N ASP A 69 -3.69 -11.04 5.61
CA ASP A 69 -3.94 -10.19 4.46
C ASP A 69 -4.95 -10.79 3.46
N THR A 70 -4.94 -12.12 3.28
CA THR A 70 -5.84 -12.81 2.33
C THR A 70 -7.19 -13.19 2.97
N VAL A 71 -7.19 -13.74 4.18
CA VAL A 71 -8.39 -14.23 4.89
C VAL A 71 -9.01 -13.13 5.78
N GLY A 72 -8.23 -12.18 6.28
CA GLY A 72 -8.78 -11.02 7.00
C GLY A 72 -9.71 -10.18 6.12
N ARG A 73 -9.40 -10.06 4.82
CA ARG A 73 -10.28 -9.42 3.81
C ARG A 73 -11.57 -10.22 3.53
N GLU A 74 -11.57 -11.54 3.71
CA GLU A 74 -12.76 -12.39 3.53
C GLU A 74 -13.63 -12.50 4.79
N ILE A 75 -13.04 -12.54 5.99
CA ILE A 75 -13.79 -12.64 7.25
C ILE A 75 -14.52 -11.32 7.57
N ILE A 76 -13.92 -10.17 7.24
CA ILE A 76 -14.56 -8.85 7.42
C ILE A 76 -15.73 -8.65 6.43
N ASN A 77 -15.72 -9.36 5.29
CA ASN A 77 -16.71 -9.18 4.21
C ASN A 77 -17.66 -10.37 4.01
N SER A 78 -17.73 -11.34 4.92
CA SER A 78 -18.65 -12.48 4.79
C SER A 78 -20.03 -12.19 5.42
N PRO A 79 -21.13 -12.13 4.64
CA PRO A 79 -22.47 -11.92 5.18
C PRO A 79 -23.00 -13.26 5.70
N GLY A 80 -22.72 -13.58 6.97
CA GLY A 80 -23.24 -14.82 7.53
C GLY A 80 -22.70 -15.14 8.92
N ASN A 81 -23.17 -14.41 9.94
CA ASN A 81 -23.18 -14.95 11.30
C ASN A 81 -24.50 -14.59 11.99
N GLN A 82 -25.54 -15.38 11.67
CA GLN A 82 -26.79 -15.39 12.44
C GLN A 82 -26.56 -16.20 13.72
N GLN A 83 -26.62 -15.48 14.84
CA GLN A 83 -27.42 -15.75 16.04
C GLN A 83 -27.80 -17.23 16.30
N GLN A 84 -27.19 -17.83 17.33
CA GLN A 84 -27.68 -19.05 17.97
C GLN A 84 -28.94 -18.75 18.80
N ASP A 85 -29.97 -19.56 18.59
CA ASP A 85 -31.22 -19.59 19.37
C ASP A 85 -30.97 -19.98 20.84
N VAL A 86 -31.53 -19.18 21.76
CA VAL A 86 -31.81 -19.55 23.16
C VAL A 86 -33.22 -19.02 23.49
N PRO A 87 -34.08 -19.79 24.19
CA PRO A 87 -35.52 -19.56 24.16
C PRO A 87 -36.01 -18.41 25.07
N ALA A 88 -37.22 -17.97 24.73
CA ALA A 88 -37.96 -16.85 25.27
C ALA A 88 -38.03 -16.78 26.81
N VAL A 89 -37.77 -15.58 27.34
CA VAL A 89 -38.37 -15.06 28.57
C VAL A 89 -38.86 -13.65 28.30
N ASP A 90 -40.13 -13.46 28.63
CA ASP A 90 -40.97 -12.29 28.51
C ASP A 90 -40.50 -11.16 29.45
N GLN A 91 -40.31 -9.93 28.93
CA GLN A 91 -40.60 -8.70 29.67
C GLN A 91 -40.55 -7.43 28.78
N LYS A 92 -41.69 -6.72 28.78
CA LYS A 92 -41.93 -5.37 28.24
C LYS A 92 -41.05 -4.29 28.89
N LYS A 93 -40.43 -3.40 28.08
CA LYS A 93 -40.62 -1.93 28.04
C LYS A 93 -39.52 -1.24 27.23
N HIS A 94 -39.94 -0.19 26.51
CA HIS A 94 -39.20 0.96 25.97
C HIS A 94 -37.68 1.04 26.22
N ASP A 95 -36.88 1.14 25.16
CA ASP A 95 -36.38 2.43 24.67
C ASP A 95 -35.78 2.29 23.25
N THR A 96 -36.11 3.27 22.41
CA THR A 96 -35.63 3.40 21.04
C THR A 96 -34.31 4.16 21.06
N ASP A 97 -33.20 3.46 21.20
CA ASP A 97 -31.88 4.03 20.95
C ASP A 97 -31.57 3.90 19.44
N VAL A 98 -32.00 4.92 18.71
CA VAL A 98 -31.43 5.25 17.40
C VAL A 98 -29.96 5.59 17.65
N LYS A 99 -29.04 4.69 17.24
CA LYS A 99 -27.62 5.02 17.13
C LYS A 99 -27.51 6.23 16.20
N GLN A 100 -27.12 7.37 16.77
CA GLN A 100 -26.67 8.53 16.00
C GLN A 100 -25.40 8.10 15.26
N ASP A 101 -25.54 7.86 13.96
CA ASP A 101 -24.40 7.75 13.05
C ASP A 101 -23.58 9.03 13.20
N GLY A 102 -22.32 8.90 13.63
CA GLY A 102 -21.42 10.02 13.79
C GLY A 102 -21.20 10.70 12.45
N GLU A 103 -21.87 11.82 12.22
CA GLU A 103 -21.76 12.62 11.01
C GLU A 103 -20.32 13.14 10.90
N LEU A 104 -19.56 12.62 9.94
CA LEU A 104 -18.21 13.09 9.66
C LEU A 104 -18.28 14.47 8.99
N ASN A 105 -17.41 15.39 9.43
CA ASN A 105 -17.38 16.74 8.88
C ASN A 105 -17.09 16.72 7.37
N PRO A 106 -17.70 17.64 6.59
CA PRO A 106 -17.41 17.77 5.17
C PRO A 106 -15.92 18.04 4.94
N LYS A 107 -15.34 17.39 3.94
CA LYS A 107 -13.93 17.52 3.54
C LYS A 107 -13.84 18.00 2.11
N GLN A 108 -12.95 18.96 1.84
CA GLN A 108 -12.62 19.37 0.47
C GLN A 108 -11.41 18.58 -0.04
N LEU A 109 -11.52 18.07 -1.26
CA LEU A 109 -10.45 17.44 -2.03
C LEU A 109 -10.18 18.30 -3.26
N ARG A 110 -8.91 18.40 -3.64
CA ARG A 110 -8.48 19.18 -4.81
C ARG A 110 -7.56 18.33 -5.65
N PHE A 111 -7.97 18.06 -6.87
CA PHE A 111 -7.19 17.35 -7.86
C PHE A 111 -6.71 18.32 -8.92
N HIS A 112 -5.54 18.04 -9.47
CA HIS A 112 -4.83 18.93 -10.37
C HIS A 112 -4.08 18.12 -11.42
N GLY A 113 -3.99 18.66 -12.63
CA GLY A 113 -3.16 18.13 -13.70
C GLY A 113 -2.92 19.20 -14.76
N GLU A 114 -1.84 19.05 -15.52
CA GLU A 114 -1.43 19.97 -16.57
C GLU A 114 -1.00 19.19 -17.83
N SER A 115 -1.05 19.85 -18.98
CA SER A 115 -0.53 19.43 -20.28
C SER A 115 0.04 20.65 -21.02
N ASP A 116 0.44 20.48 -22.28
CA ASP A 116 1.07 21.57 -23.06
C ASP A 116 0.16 22.80 -23.19
N ASN A 117 -1.17 22.61 -23.26
CA ASN A 117 -2.11 23.70 -23.47
C ASN A 117 -3.07 23.96 -22.31
N TRP A 118 -3.11 23.10 -21.29
CA TRP A 118 -4.16 23.17 -20.27
C TRP A 118 -3.65 22.92 -18.85
N GLU A 119 -4.18 23.69 -17.91
CA GLU A 119 -4.20 23.42 -16.48
C GLU A 119 -5.63 23.05 -16.06
N VAL A 120 -5.79 21.99 -15.28
CA VAL A 120 -7.10 21.48 -14.86
C VAL A 120 -7.15 21.30 -13.36
N GLN A 121 -8.21 21.80 -12.72
CA GLN A 121 -8.48 21.60 -11.31
C GLN A 121 -9.87 21.00 -11.10
N TYR A 122 -9.94 19.91 -10.34
CA TYR A 122 -11.20 19.31 -9.90
C TYR A 122 -11.36 19.47 -8.39
N LEU A 123 -12.44 20.09 -7.95
CA LEU A 123 -12.72 20.43 -6.56
C LEU A 123 -13.91 19.61 -6.08
N ALA A 124 -13.68 18.65 -5.19
CA ALA A 124 -14.74 17.81 -4.62
C ALA A 124 -14.98 18.20 -3.15
N THR A 125 -16.24 18.41 -2.75
CA THR A 125 -16.62 18.48 -1.33
C THR A 125 -17.35 17.21 -0.95
N VAL A 126 -16.71 16.37 -0.14
CA VAL A 126 -17.23 15.05 0.24
C VAL A 126 -17.70 15.02 1.68
N LYS A 127 -18.81 14.33 1.95
CA LYS A 127 -19.34 14.03 3.29
C LYS A 127 -19.48 12.52 3.44
N PRO A 128 -18.49 11.84 4.05
CA PRO A 128 -18.53 10.40 4.19
C PRO A 128 -19.65 9.97 5.15
N LYS A 129 -20.39 8.91 4.80
CA LYS A 129 -21.42 8.29 5.66
C LYS A 129 -21.05 6.88 6.10
N GLY A 130 -19.89 6.37 5.68
CA GLY A 130 -19.40 5.04 6.00
C GLY A 130 -18.88 4.30 4.77
N SER A 131 -18.59 3.00 4.93
CA SER A 131 -18.18 2.12 3.84
C SER A 131 -18.88 0.78 4.02
N LYS A 132 -19.65 0.33 3.01
CA LYS A 132 -20.32 -0.98 3.03
C LYS A 132 -19.52 -2.08 2.31
N SER A 133 -18.51 -1.71 1.53
CA SER A 133 -17.80 -2.61 0.60
C SER A 133 -16.32 -2.25 0.42
N GLY A 134 -15.72 -1.50 1.34
CA GLY A 134 -14.39 -0.92 1.15
C GLY A 134 -14.40 0.38 0.33
N THR A 135 -15.42 0.59 -0.51
CA THR A 135 -15.64 1.86 -1.21
C THR A 135 -16.28 2.89 -0.27
N PRO A 136 -15.64 4.05 -0.04
CA PRO A 136 -16.24 5.13 0.72
C PRO A 136 -17.53 5.60 0.04
N VAL A 137 -18.62 5.67 0.81
CA VAL A 137 -19.91 6.17 0.35
C VAL A 137 -20.32 7.40 1.15
N GLY A 138 -20.97 8.35 0.49
CA GLY A 138 -21.26 9.64 1.09
C GLY A 138 -22.09 10.54 0.18
N SER A 139 -22.03 11.84 0.42
CA SER A 139 -22.45 12.85 -0.56
C SER A 139 -21.25 13.60 -1.10
N GLU A 140 -21.32 14.03 -2.35
CA GLU A 140 -20.28 14.77 -3.04
C GLU A 140 -20.89 15.90 -3.85
N THR A 141 -20.19 17.03 -3.93
CA THR A 141 -20.44 18.10 -4.90
C THR A 141 -19.13 18.49 -5.55
N ASP A 142 -19.13 18.66 -6.86
CA ASP A 142 -17.90 18.76 -7.64
C ASP A 142 -17.90 19.90 -8.67
N TYR A 143 -16.74 20.53 -8.81
CA TYR A 143 -16.48 21.59 -9.78
C TYR A 143 -15.24 21.27 -10.58
N LEU A 144 -15.27 21.56 -11.88
CA LEU A 144 -14.12 21.50 -12.76
C LEU A 144 -13.75 22.92 -13.22
N ILE A 145 -12.46 23.24 -13.15
CA ILE A 145 -11.86 24.47 -13.67
C ILE A 145 -10.85 24.06 -14.73
N LEU A 146 -10.98 24.62 -15.93
CA LEU A 146 -10.16 24.35 -17.10
C LEU A 146 -9.52 25.67 -17.55
N GLU A 147 -8.21 25.80 -17.47
CA GLU A 147 -7.47 27.01 -17.83
C GLU A 147 -6.53 26.72 -19.00
N TYR A 148 -6.67 27.48 -20.09
CA TYR A 148 -5.77 27.39 -21.24
C TYR A 148 -4.45 28.12 -20.93
N ILE A 149 -3.34 27.39 -20.98
CA ILE A 149 -1.99 27.87 -20.68
C ILE A 149 -1.04 27.85 -21.89
N GLY A 150 -1.53 27.45 -23.07
CA GLY A 150 -0.76 27.43 -24.30
C GLY A 150 -0.37 28.84 -24.79
N ASP A 151 0.66 28.91 -25.62
CA ASP A 151 1.19 30.17 -26.17
C ASP A 151 0.24 30.84 -27.20
N ASP A 152 -0.67 30.07 -27.79
CA ASP A 152 -1.61 30.54 -28.80
C ASP A 152 -2.83 31.25 -28.21
N GLN A 153 -3.72 31.76 -29.07
CA GLN A 153 -4.97 32.33 -28.58
C GLN A 153 -5.88 31.22 -28.01
N PRO A 154 -6.43 31.40 -26.80
CA PRO A 154 -7.28 30.39 -26.19
C PRO A 154 -8.53 30.14 -27.04
N PRO A 155 -8.98 28.88 -27.15
CA PRO A 155 -10.21 28.58 -27.86
C PRO A 155 -11.39 29.25 -27.15
N THR A 156 -12.45 29.57 -27.91
CA THR A 156 -13.65 30.18 -27.32
C THR A 156 -14.58 29.15 -26.68
N LYS A 157 -14.45 27.89 -27.10
CA LYS A 157 -15.22 26.76 -26.61
C LYS A 157 -14.42 25.47 -26.67
N ILE A 158 -14.78 24.53 -25.80
CA ILE A 158 -14.20 23.20 -25.75
C ILE A 158 -15.28 22.14 -25.50
N ASP A 159 -14.93 20.90 -25.80
CA ASP A 159 -15.61 19.72 -25.29
C ASP A 159 -14.68 19.05 -24.27
N TYR A 160 -15.24 18.43 -23.22
CA TYR A 160 -14.43 17.64 -22.30
C TYR A 160 -15.13 16.36 -21.84
N ARG A 161 -14.33 15.39 -21.40
CA ARG A 161 -14.77 14.16 -20.72
C ARG A 161 -13.91 13.92 -19.50
N ILE A 162 -14.53 13.56 -18.38
CA ILE A 162 -13.85 13.12 -17.15
C ILE A 162 -14.13 11.63 -16.93
N ASP A 163 -13.09 10.82 -17.04
CA ASP A 163 -13.11 9.41 -16.73
C ASP A 163 -12.53 9.17 -15.31
N GLY A 164 -13.04 8.16 -14.60
CA GLY A 164 -12.55 7.82 -13.24
C GLY A 164 -13.09 8.68 -12.09
N SER A 165 -13.91 9.69 -12.38
CA SER A 165 -14.76 10.31 -11.37
C SER A 165 -15.96 9.40 -11.02
N VAL A 166 -16.66 9.70 -9.92
CA VAL A 166 -17.82 8.90 -9.47
C VAL A 166 -18.90 8.82 -10.57
N ASN A 167 -19.00 9.87 -11.39
CA ASN A 167 -19.92 9.96 -12.51
C ASN A 167 -19.13 10.36 -13.75
N GLU A 168 -19.07 9.50 -14.77
CA GLU A 168 -18.54 9.92 -16.08
C GLU A 168 -19.29 11.17 -16.55
N ASN A 169 -18.56 12.27 -16.66
CA ASN A 169 -19.12 13.56 -17.02
C ASN A 169 -18.57 13.94 -18.39
N ARG A 170 -19.47 14.29 -19.31
CA ARG A 170 -19.13 14.80 -20.63
C ARG A 170 -19.94 16.06 -20.89
N GLU A 171 -19.25 17.14 -21.21
CA GLU A 171 -19.89 18.36 -21.68
C GLU A 171 -19.32 18.76 -23.04
N THR A 172 -20.16 19.44 -23.81
CA THR A 172 -19.83 19.91 -25.16
C THR A 172 -20.12 21.41 -25.26
N ASP A 173 -19.41 22.10 -26.14
CA ASP A 173 -19.59 23.53 -26.41
C ASP A 173 -19.41 24.42 -25.16
N VAL A 174 -18.57 23.99 -24.21
CA VAL A 174 -18.30 24.70 -22.94
C VAL A 174 -17.60 26.01 -23.23
N PRO A 175 -18.19 27.17 -22.91
CA PRO A 175 -17.62 28.47 -23.24
C PRO A 175 -16.45 28.79 -22.32
N LEU A 176 -15.37 29.31 -22.91
CA LEU A 176 -14.25 29.86 -22.15
C LEU A 176 -14.35 31.38 -22.04
N LYS A 177 -14.08 31.90 -20.86
CA LYS A 177 -13.95 33.33 -20.60
C LYS A 177 -12.51 33.62 -20.24
N ASN A 178 -11.80 34.35 -21.11
CA ASN A 178 -10.37 34.63 -20.97
C ASN A 178 -9.53 33.35 -20.82
N GLY A 179 -9.83 32.32 -21.62
CA GLY A 179 -9.14 31.03 -21.54
C GLY A 179 -9.57 30.13 -20.38
N VAL A 180 -10.50 30.57 -19.52
CA VAL A 180 -10.96 29.79 -18.36
C VAL A 180 -12.39 29.30 -18.55
N GLY A 181 -12.59 27.99 -18.39
CA GLY A 181 -13.88 27.31 -18.33
C GLY A 181 -14.15 26.82 -16.92
N VAL A 182 -15.40 26.90 -16.48
CA VAL A 182 -15.84 26.37 -15.18
C VAL A 182 -17.12 25.59 -15.38
N SER A 183 -17.12 24.33 -14.95
CA SER A 183 -18.29 23.46 -15.02
C SER A 183 -18.69 22.99 -13.62
N ASP A 184 -19.98 23.16 -13.32
CA ASP A 184 -20.63 22.58 -12.14
C ASP A 184 -21.13 21.19 -12.52
N LEU A 185 -20.42 20.17 -12.05
CA LEU A 185 -20.70 18.78 -12.35
C LEU A 185 -21.87 18.23 -11.50
N GLY A 186 -22.38 19.07 -10.61
CA GLY A 186 -23.51 18.80 -9.74
C GLY A 186 -23.07 18.16 -8.43
N GLY A 187 -23.83 17.16 -8.01
CA GLY A 187 -23.55 16.44 -6.79
C GLY A 187 -24.40 15.20 -6.66
N CYS A 188 -23.97 14.30 -5.79
CA CYS A 188 -24.65 13.05 -5.52
C CYS A 188 -24.83 12.82 -4.01
N GLU A 189 -25.89 12.10 -3.67
CA GLU A 189 -26.13 11.62 -2.30
C GLU A 189 -26.12 10.09 -2.27
N ASN A 190 -25.45 9.53 -1.27
CA ASN A 190 -25.29 8.09 -1.05
C ASN A 190 -24.61 7.38 -2.25
N CYS A 191 -23.70 8.08 -2.91
CA CYS A 191 -22.85 7.59 -4.00
C CYS A 191 -21.48 7.17 -3.45
N ALA A 192 -20.70 6.47 -4.28
CA ALA A 192 -19.26 6.43 -4.06
C ALA A 192 -18.73 7.87 -4.06
N ILE A 193 -17.70 8.17 -3.27
CA ILE A 193 -17.13 9.52 -3.20
C ILE A 193 -15.66 9.51 -3.59
N ALA A 194 -15.18 10.62 -4.12
CA ALA A 194 -13.78 10.87 -4.38
C ALA A 194 -12.95 10.70 -3.10
N THR A 195 -11.76 10.15 -3.26
CA THR A 195 -10.79 9.95 -2.19
C THR A 195 -9.48 10.61 -2.55
N GLU A 196 -8.60 10.86 -1.56
CA GLU A 196 -7.31 11.50 -1.81
C GLU A 196 -6.47 10.74 -2.85
N ASN A 197 -6.60 9.41 -2.93
CA ASN A 197 -5.84 8.58 -3.86
C ASN A 197 -6.56 8.32 -5.19
N HIS A 198 -7.68 8.98 -5.48
CA HIS A 198 -8.30 8.87 -6.79
C HIS A 198 -7.45 9.54 -7.87
N VAL A 199 -7.45 8.91 -9.03
CA VAL A 199 -6.85 9.44 -10.25
C VAL A 199 -7.99 9.58 -11.25
N MET A 200 -8.08 10.72 -11.90
CA MET A 200 -9.09 11.01 -12.92
C MET A 200 -8.38 11.35 -14.22
N ASP A 201 -8.95 10.95 -15.35
CA ASP A 201 -8.42 11.33 -16.66
C ASP A 201 -9.40 12.33 -17.29
N VAL A 202 -8.92 13.52 -17.59
CA VAL A 202 -9.68 14.57 -18.28
C VAL A 202 -9.20 14.64 -19.72
N THR A 203 -10.10 14.38 -20.65
CA THR A 203 -9.86 14.61 -22.07
C THR A 203 -10.49 15.94 -22.46
N ILE A 204 -9.72 16.85 -23.04
CA ILE A 204 -10.19 18.13 -23.57
C ILE A 204 -10.04 18.09 -25.09
N GLU A 205 -11.07 18.49 -25.82
CA GLU A 205 -11.09 18.57 -27.28
C GLU A 205 -11.43 20.02 -27.71
N TRP A 206 -10.63 20.61 -28.58
CA TRP A 206 -10.84 21.97 -29.09
C TRP A 206 -10.25 22.14 -30.48
N ALA A 207 -10.96 22.83 -31.38
CA ALA A 207 -10.45 23.16 -32.72
C ALA A 207 -9.87 21.98 -33.54
N GLY A 208 -10.26 20.73 -33.23
CA GLY A 208 -9.72 19.51 -33.85
C GLY A 208 -8.51 18.90 -33.13
N GLU A 209 -7.98 19.56 -32.11
CA GLU A 209 -6.94 19.07 -31.20
C GLU A 209 -7.57 18.33 -30.00
N SER A 210 -6.76 17.49 -29.34
CA SER A 210 -7.15 16.78 -28.13
C SER A 210 -5.96 16.54 -27.21
N GLU A 211 -6.18 16.77 -25.90
CA GLU A 211 -5.22 16.45 -24.85
C GLU A 211 -5.88 15.62 -23.76
N ASN A 212 -5.12 14.70 -23.18
CA ASN A 212 -5.52 13.87 -22.05
C ASN A 212 -4.65 14.22 -20.85
N ILE A 213 -5.31 14.56 -19.74
CA ILE A 213 -4.69 15.15 -18.56
C ILE A 213 -5.09 14.31 -17.36
N LYS A 214 -4.09 13.78 -16.66
CA LYS A 214 -4.31 12.99 -15.46
C LYS A 214 -4.35 13.89 -14.23
N LEU A 215 -5.46 13.89 -13.50
CA LEU A 215 -5.63 14.65 -12.27
C LEU A 215 -5.28 13.81 -11.03
N LYS A 216 -4.50 14.41 -10.13
CA LYS A 216 -4.12 13.82 -8.84
C LYS A 216 -4.35 14.81 -7.70
N SER A 217 -4.63 14.31 -6.51
CA SER A 217 -4.91 15.16 -5.36
C SER A 217 -3.63 15.85 -4.85
N LYS A 218 -3.63 17.19 -4.76
CA LYS A 218 -2.46 17.95 -4.25
C LYS A 218 -2.07 17.53 -2.82
N GLU A 219 -3.05 17.18 -1.99
CA GLU A 219 -2.81 16.74 -0.62
C GLU A 219 -2.23 15.32 -0.57
N PHE A 220 -2.63 14.47 -1.52
CA PHE A 220 -2.07 13.13 -1.66
C PHE A 220 -0.62 13.20 -2.13
N ASP A 221 -0.35 14.01 -3.15
CA ASP A 221 1.00 14.27 -3.64
C ASP A 221 1.86 14.77 -2.49
N LYS A 222 1.42 15.78 -1.73
CA LYS A 222 2.18 16.27 -0.56
C LYS A 222 2.51 15.17 0.45
N LYS A 223 1.55 14.34 0.86
CA LYS A 223 1.79 13.25 1.82
C LYS A 223 2.70 12.17 1.25
N LEU A 224 2.61 11.90 -0.04
CA LEU A 224 3.49 10.95 -0.73
C LEU A 224 4.92 11.50 -0.79
N ASN A 225 5.07 12.76 -1.21
CA ASN A 225 6.32 13.50 -1.27
C ASN A 225 7.04 13.50 0.09
N GLU A 226 6.32 13.89 1.15
CA GLU A 226 6.84 13.87 2.53
C GLU A 226 7.27 12.46 2.96
N TRP A 227 6.47 11.43 2.64
CA TRP A 227 6.83 10.05 2.96
C TRP A 227 8.11 9.60 2.26
N ILE A 228 8.23 9.87 0.96
CA ILE A 228 9.39 9.49 0.16
C ILE A 228 10.63 10.20 0.71
N SER A 229 10.58 11.51 0.93
CA SER A 229 11.72 12.26 1.46
C SER A 229 12.12 11.82 2.86
N GLU A 230 11.15 11.60 3.76
CA GLU A 230 11.44 11.08 5.10
C GLU A 230 12.06 9.68 5.05
N SER A 231 11.56 8.81 4.18
CA SER A 231 12.05 7.44 4.01
C SER A 231 13.44 7.42 3.42
N TYR A 232 13.69 8.23 2.39
CA TYR A 232 15.01 8.41 1.80
C TYR A 232 16.01 8.95 2.84
N LYS A 233 15.59 9.91 3.68
CA LYS A 233 16.40 10.43 4.77
C LYS A 233 16.74 9.36 5.81
N ILE A 234 15.78 8.53 6.22
CA ILE A 234 16.00 7.40 7.14
C ILE A 234 17.08 6.46 6.59
N LEU A 235 17.08 6.21 5.27
CA LEU A 235 18.00 5.29 4.63
C LEU A 235 19.38 5.90 4.37
N SER A 236 19.45 7.21 4.08
CA SER A 236 20.68 7.91 3.69
C SER A 236 21.50 8.43 4.88
N GLU A 237 20.86 8.79 5.99
CA GLU A 237 21.54 9.36 7.15
C GLU A 237 21.91 8.30 8.20
N PRO A 238 22.98 8.50 9.00
CA PRO A 238 23.30 7.63 10.12
C PRO A 238 22.16 7.58 11.15
N LEU A 239 21.84 6.38 11.64
CA LEU A 239 20.76 6.20 12.62
C LEU A 239 21.25 6.47 14.06
N ASP A 240 20.65 7.46 14.75
CA ASP A 240 20.87 7.70 16.19
C ASP A 240 19.87 6.90 17.05
N ASP A 241 20.02 5.57 17.09
CA ASP A 241 19.20 4.69 17.92
C ASP A 241 20.01 4.12 19.12
N PRO A 242 19.53 4.24 20.38
CA PRO A 242 20.19 3.66 21.55
C PRO A 242 20.43 2.15 21.46
N ARG A 243 19.56 1.41 20.77
CA ARG A 243 19.72 -0.03 20.50
C ARG A 243 20.92 -0.28 19.61
N LEU A 244 21.12 0.54 18.57
CA LEU A 244 22.28 0.42 17.68
C LEU A 244 23.59 0.65 18.42
N LYS A 245 23.64 1.63 19.32
CA LYS A 245 24.81 1.87 20.19
C LYS A 245 25.12 0.67 21.11
N LYS A 246 24.08 0.01 21.66
CA LYS A 246 24.24 -1.20 22.46
C LYS A 246 24.72 -2.39 21.63
N ALA A 247 24.30 -2.47 20.38
CA ALA A 247 24.76 -3.45 19.40
C ALA A 247 26.11 -3.06 18.76
N ASN A 248 26.93 -2.23 19.43
CA ASN A 248 28.25 -1.81 18.95
C ASN A 248 28.25 -1.23 17.53
N ASN A 249 27.15 -0.56 17.13
CA ASN A 249 26.92 -0.05 15.78
C ASN A 249 27.06 -1.12 14.68
N ASP A 250 26.55 -2.33 14.94
CA ASP A 250 26.47 -3.39 13.93
C ASP A 250 25.67 -2.93 12.69
N GLU A 251 26.33 -2.95 11.53
CA GLU A 251 25.78 -2.45 10.27
C GLU A 251 24.52 -3.19 9.82
N GLY A 252 24.50 -4.53 9.92
CA GLY A 252 23.32 -5.31 9.58
C GLY A 252 22.14 -5.00 10.49
N PHE A 253 22.38 -4.72 11.76
CA PHE A 253 21.35 -4.29 12.68
C PHE A 253 20.84 -2.88 12.37
N GLU A 254 21.70 -1.96 11.92
CA GLU A 254 21.26 -0.66 11.41
C GLU A 254 20.33 -0.82 10.20
N TYR A 255 20.69 -1.68 9.23
CA TYR A 255 19.86 -1.96 8.06
C TYR A 255 18.49 -2.53 8.45
N TYR A 256 18.49 -3.45 9.42
CA TYR A 256 17.25 -3.97 10.00
C TYR A 256 16.39 -2.86 10.60
N LEU A 257 16.93 -2.03 11.50
CA LEU A 257 16.18 -0.97 12.19
C LEU A 257 15.60 0.05 11.20
N LYS A 258 16.39 0.47 10.22
CA LYS A 258 15.93 1.37 9.15
C LYS A 258 14.82 0.73 8.33
N SER A 259 14.96 -0.54 7.94
CA SER A 259 13.90 -1.26 7.21
C SER A 259 12.59 -1.38 8.01
N GLN A 260 12.65 -1.56 9.34
CA GLN A 260 11.47 -1.58 10.19
C GLN A 260 10.77 -0.21 10.22
N ALA A 261 11.54 0.88 10.35
CA ALA A 261 11.00 2.23 10.34
C ALA A 261 10.27 2.55 9.01
N ILE A 262 10.81 2.08 7.87
CA ILE A 262 10.12 2.17 6.58
C ILE A 262 8.82 1.35 6.57
N LYS A 263 8.89 0.10 7.04
CA LYS A 263 7.77 -0.85 7.04
C LYS A 263 6.60 -0.35 7.89
N GLU A 264 6.86 0.21 9.07
CA GLU A 264 5.84 0.81 9.94
C GLU A 264 5.10 1.93 9.22
N LYS A 265 5.83 2.83 8.56
CA LYS A 265 5.25 3.93 7.78
C LYS A 265 4.48 3.46 6.54
N LEU A 266 4.87 2.34 5.94
CA LEU A 266 4.21 1.77 4.76
C LEU A 266 2.79 1.28 5.06
N GLY A 267 2.57 0.72 6.26
CA GLY A 267 1.27 0.20 6.70
C GLY A 267 0.20 1.29 6.85
N GLU A 268 0.61 2.50 7.20
CA GLU A 268 -0.29 3.65 7.40
C GLU A 268 -0.81 4.25 6.08
N ARG A 269 -0.17 3.94 4.95
CA ARG A 269 -0.38 4.67 3.68
C ARG A 269 -0.75 3.72 2.54
N ALA A 270 -1.82 2.95 2.74
CA ALA A 270 -2.13 1.75 1.96
C ALA A 270 -2.39 1.95 0.44
N ASN A 271 -2.69 3.16 -0.04
CA ASN A 271 -3.09 3.40 -1.43
C ASN A 271 -2.20 4.45 -2.10
N PHE A 272 -1.06 4.04 -2.67
CA PHE A 272 -0.22 4.95 -3.47
C PHE A 272 -0.40 4.81 -4.99
N GLY A 273 -1.33 3.98 -5.46
CA GLY A 273 -1.81 3.93 -6.84
C GLY A 273 -0.72 3.59 -7.86
N GLU A 274 -0.05 4.61 -8.38
CA GLU A 274 1.04 4.45 -9.36
C GLU A 274 2.29 3.79 -8.76
N LEU A 275 2.45 3.81 -7.44
CA LEU A 275 3.55 3.15 -6.75
C LEU A 275 3.25 1.71 -6.33
N ASP A 276 2.12 1.11 -6.72
CA ASP A 276 1.73 -0.20 -6.18
C ASP A 276 2.79 -1.29 -6.42
N LYS A 277 3.47 -1.26 -7.57
CA LYS A 277 4.58 -2.19 -7.86
C LYS A 277 5.83 -1.88 -7.03
N ASP A 278 6.23 -0.61 -6.97
CA ASP A 278 7.38 -0.18 -6.16
C ASP A 278 7.16 -0.46 -4.67
N LYS A 279 5.93 -0.26 -4.18
CA LYS A 279 5.49 -0.62 -2.84
C LYS A 279 5.61 -2.12 -2.57
N SER A 280 5.23 -2.96 -3.53
CA SER A 280 5.43 -4.41 -3.42
C SER A 280 6.92 -4.73 -3.25
N ASN A 281 7.79 -4.11 -4.06
CA ASN A 281 9.23 -4.30 -3.97
C ASN A 281 9.79 -3.80 -2.64
N ILE A 282 9.39 -2.63 -2.15
CA ILE A 282 9.75 -2.10 -0.82
C ILE A 282 9.32 -3.07 0.29
N SER A 283 8.10 -3.59 0.22
CA SER A 283 7.57 -4.56 1.19
C SER A 283 8.38 -5.86 1.21
N LEU A 284 8.74 -6.38 0.03
CA LEU A 284 9.55 -7.58 -0.10
C LEU A 284 10.97 -7.36 0.42
N LEU A 285 11.61 -6.25 0.06
CA LEU A 285 12.97 -5.88 0.51
C LEU A 285 13.03 -5.74 2.04
N THR A 286 12.14 -4.95 2.63
CA THR A 286 12.09 -4.76 4.10
C THR A 286 11.82 -6.08 4.83
N THR A 287 10.99 -6.95 4.26
CA THR A 287 10.72 -8.28 4.81
C THR A 287 11.93 -9.21 4.70
N ALA A 288 12.65 -9.18 3.57
CA ALA A 288 13.85 -9.99 3.36
C ALA A 288 14.99 -9.57 4.31
N ILE A 289 15.20 -8.26 4.50
CA ILE A 289 16.16 -7.72 5.49
C ILE A 289 15.78 -8.18 6.91
N SER A 290 14.51 -8.07 7.28
CA SER A 290 14.01 -8.56 8.57
C SER A 290 14.24 -10.06 8.76
N HIS A 291 14.07 -10.85 7.71
CA HIS A 291 14.33 -12.29 7.75
C HIS A 291 15.82 -12.59 7.96
N LEU A 292 16.71 -11.89 7.27
CA LEU A 292 18.14 -12.10 7.43
C LEU A 292 18.62 -11.72 8.84
N GLN A 293 18.09 -10.65 9.44
CA GLN A 293 18.36 -10.36 10.85
C GLN A 293 17.84 -11.45 11.80
N PHE A 294 16.67 -12.03 11.53
CA PHE A 294 16.20 -13.21 12.27
C PHE A 294 17.17 -14.38 12.11
N VAL A 295 17.62 -14.69 10.89
CA VAL A 295 18.56 -15.81 10.63
C VAL A 295 19.83 -15.64 11.46
N ARG A 296 20.39 -14.42 11.46
CA ARG A 296 21.59 -14.06 12.25
C ARG A 296 21.47 -14.32 13.75
N THR A 297 20.25 -14.39 14.27
CA THR A 297 19.97 -14.51 15.71
C THR A 297 19.23 -15.80 16.07
N SER A 298 18.86 -16.61 15.08
CA SER A 298 17.98 -17.77 15.23
C SER A 298 18.57 -18.92 16.06
N HIS A 299 19.88 -18.99 16.21
CA HIS A 299 20.56 -19.95 17.09
C HIS A 299 20.53 -19.55 18.57
N LEU A 300 20.07 -18.33 18.88
CA LEU A 300 20.04 -17.77 20.24
C LEU A 300 18.65 -17.87 20.91
N GLY A 301 17.60 -18.16 20.14
CA GLY A 301 16.23 -18.28 20.61
C GLY A 301 15.34 -19.02 19.62
N LEU A 302 14.26 -19.66 20.08
CA LEU A 302 13.44 -20.53 19.23
C LEU A 302 12.41 -19.76 18.38
N ASN A 303 12.02 -18.55 18.78
CA ASN A 303 10.93 -17.79 18.16
C ASN A 303 11.32 -16.33 17.85
N GLY A 304 12.60 -16.04 17.64
CA GLY A 304 13.05 -14.71 17.25
C GLY A 304 13.15 -13.71 18.41
N GLU A 305 13.09 -14.19 19.66
CA GLU A 305 13.26 -13.36 20.86
C GLU A 305 14.63 -12.66 20.88
N ALA A 306 15.59 -13.19 20.14
CA ALA A 306 16.95 -12.67 20.04
C ALA A 306 17.15 -11.60 18.94
N ILE A 307 16.15 -11.31 18.10
CA ILE A 307 16.30 -10.45 16.92
C ILE A 307 16.78 -9.03 17.25
N GLU A 308 16.36 -8.51 18.42
CA GLU A 308 16.77 -7.23 18.99
C GLU A 308 17.50 -7.37 20.35
N ALA A 309 17.96 -8.58 20.71
CA ALA A 309 18.67 -8.83 21.96
C ALA A 309 20.12 -8.29 21.88
N THR A 310 20.25 -6.97 21.94
CA THR A 310 21.53 -6.24 21.75
C THR A 310 22.63 -6.63 22.74
N GLU A 311 22.27 -7.17 23.91
CA GLU A 311 23.20 -7.74 24.88
C GLU A 311 23.86 -9.06 24.42
N LEU A 312 23.34 -9.66 23.35
CA LEU A 312 23.88 -10.87 22.72
C LEU A 312 24.57 -10.58 21.38
N VAL A 313 24.86 -9.31 21.06
CA VAL A 313 25.45 -8.90 19.76
C VAL A 313 26.72 -9.68 19.41
N ASP A 314 27.58 -9.95 20.39
CA ASP A 314 28.83 -10.72 20.20
C ASP A 314 28.59 -12.18 19.78
N LYS A 315 27.33 -12.65 19.87
CA LYS A 315 26.92 -14.00 19.48
C LYS A 315 26.08 -14.01 18.20
N TRP A 316 25.73 -12.86 17.63
CA TRP A 316 25.03 -12.81 16.35
C TRP A 316 25.94 -13.35 15.25
N GLU A 317 25.37 -14.05 14.28
CA GLU A 317 26.12 -14.38 13.07
C GLU A 317 26.44 -13.09 12.29
N PRO A 318 27.55 -13.06 11.55
CA PRO A 318 27.91 -11.90 10.74
C PRO A 318 26.81 -11.56 9.72
N MET A 319 26.74 -10.30 9.32
CA MET A 319 25.89 -9.88 8.20
C MET A 319 26.37 -10.54 6.89
N ASP A 320 25.44 -11.07 6.11
CA ASP A 320 25.70 -11.61 4.77
C ASP A 320 25.63 -10.49 3.71
N GLU A 321 26.38 -10.64 2.61
CA GLU A 321 26.34 -9.74 1.45
C GLU A 321 24.92 -9.65 0.84
N GLU A 322 24.12 -10.72 0.97
CA GLU A 322 22.70 -10.73 0.58
C GLU A 322 21.92 -9.61 1.31
N MET A 323 22.14 -9.41 2.61
CA MET A 323 21.46 -8.39 3.40
C MET A 323 21.86 -6.98 2.97
N LYS A 324 23.14 -6.79 2.67
CA LYS A 324 23.67 -5.52 2.19
C LYS A 324 23.08 -5.16 0.84
N GLN A 325 23.07 -6.09 -0.12
CA GLN A 325 22.49 -5.85 -1.45
C GLN A 325 20.98 -5.55 -1.39
N LEU A 326 20.23 -6.23 -0.51
CA LEU A 326 18.82 -5.91 -0.27
C LEU A 326 18.64 -4.48 0.27
N TYR A 327 19.49 -4.08 1.22
CA TYR A 327 19.46 -2.72 1.76
C TYR A 327 19.82 -1.68 0.68
N GLU A 328 20.81 -1.95 -0.16
CA GLU A 328 21.19 -1.09 -1.28
C GLU A 328 20.03 -0.89 -2.26
N TYR A 329 19.31 -1.95 -2.65
CA TYR A 329 18.12 -1.80 -3.49
C TYR A 329 17.00 -1.01 -2.81
N LEU A 330 16.78 -1.21 -1.51
CA LEU A 330 15.80 -0.43 -0.76
C LEU A 330 16.14 1.06 -0.76
N TYR A 331 17.42 1.40 -0.53
CA TYR A 331 17.93 2.76 -0.65
C TYR A 331 17.73 3.33 -2.06
N GLN A 332 18.12 2.58 -3.09
CA GLN A 332 18.04 3.00 -4.49
C GLN A 332 16.60 3.27 -4.94
N ILE A 333 15.63 2.45 -4.50
CA ILE A 333 14.20 2.72 -4.77
C ILE A 333 13.80 4.08 -4.20
N PHE A 334 14.08 4.36 -2.93
CA PHE A 334 13.67 5.62 -2.32
C PHE A 334 14.40 6.82 -2.88
N HIS A 335 15.65 6.65 -3.32
CA HIS A 335 16.38 7.68 -4.07
C HIS A 335 15.68 8.00 -5.40
N ASP A 336 15.41 6.99 -6.22
CA ASP A 336 14.77 7.16 -7.53
C ASP A 336 13.36 7.73 -7.38
N LEU A 337 12.60 7.29 -6.36
CA LEU A 337 11.30 7.88 -6.03
C LEU A 337 11.43 9.35 -5.62
N ASP A 338 12.44 9.73 -4.83
CA ASP A 338 12.66 11.13 -4.45
C ASP A 338 13.01 11.98 -5.67
N VAL A 339 13.85 11.48 -6.58
CA VAL A 339 14.14 12.16 -7.86
C VAL A 339 12.86 12.33 -8.68
N GLY A 340 12.09 11.25 -8.87
CA GLY A 340 10.89 11.26 -9.70
C GLY A 340 9.75 12.12 -9.14
N VAL A 341 9.58 12.13 -7.81
CA VAL A 341 8.41 12.73 -7.15
C VAL A 341 8.72 14.09 -6.54
N ASN A 342 9.89 14.27 -5.94
CA ASN A 342 10.25 15.48 -5.20
C ASN A 342 11.19 16.42 -5.95
N GLN A 343 11.93 15.89 -6.94
CA GLN A 343 12.90 16.67 -7.73
C GLN A 343 12.41 16.89 -9.17
N ASN A 344 11.13 16.67 -9.46
CA ASN A 344 10.54 16.82 -10.80
C ASN A 344 11.28 16.02 -11.89
N GLY A 345 11.88 14.87 -11.53
CA GLY A 345 12.69 14.05 -12.43
C GLY A 345 14.10 14.59 -12.70
N GLU A 346 14.50 15.71 -12.07
CA GLU A 346 15.85 16.25 -12.18
C GLU A 346 16.79 15.51 -11.23
N GLY A 347 17.62 14.61 -11.76
CA GLY A 347 18.62 13.88 -10.98
C GLY A 347 19.12 12.64 -11.70
N GLU A 348 20.26 12.12 -11.28
CA GLU A 348 20.66 10.77 -11.69
C GLU A 348 19.76 9.74 -11.01
N THR A 349 19.46 8.64 -11.68
CA THR A 349 18.67 7.53 -11.11
C THR A 349 19.47 6.23 -11.19
N TYR A 350 19.16 5.29 -10.29
CA TYR A 350 19.75 3.97 -10.28
C TYR A 350 19.05 3.01 -11.26
N GLY A 351 17.81 3.32 -11.62
CA GLY A 351 17.01 2.58 -12.60
C GLY A 351 16.27 1.40 -11.99
N VAL A 352 15.91 1.46 -10.70
CA VAL A 352 15.32 0.31 -9.98
C VAL A 352 13.83 0.44 -9.68
N THR A 353 13.17 1.52 -10.14
CA THR A 353 11.75 1.79 -9.88
C THR A 353 10.87 1.60 -11.11
N HIS A 354 9.66 1.09 -10.90
CA HIS A 354 8.61 1.01 -11.93
C HIS A 354 8.07 2.39 -12.28
N LEU A 355 7.95 3.31 -11.30
CA LEU A 355 7.48 4.68 -11.54
C LEU A 355 8.25 5.36 -12.69
N LEU A 356 9.57 5.18 -12.71
CA LEU A 356 10.46 5.81 -13.70
C LEU A 356 10.83 4.86 -14.86
N ASN A 357 10.17 3.71 -14.98
CA ASN A 357 10.49 2.68 -15.98
C ASN A 357 11.98 2.30 -15.99
N GLY A 358 12.56 2.10 -14.81
CA GLY A 358 13.98 1.80 -14.64
C GLY A 358 14.42 0.51 -15.34
N ASP A 359 15.61 0.52 -15.93
CA ASP A 359 16.18 -0.58 -16.70
C ASP A 359 16.68 -1.75 -15.83
N LYS A 360 16.88 -1.53 -14.52
CA LYS A 360 17.32 -2.52 -13.53
C LYS A 360 16.20 -3.07 -12.65
N VAL A 361 14.96 -2.67 -12.88
CA VAL A 361 13.78 -3.20 -12.15
C VAL A 361 13.76 -4.73 -12.18
N SER A 362 13.93 -5.33 -13.37
CA SER A 362 13.93 -6.79 -13.54
C SER A 362 15.13 -7.48 -12.89
N GLU A 363 16.29 -6.81 -12.78
CA GLU A 363 17.46 -7.35 -12.10
C GLU A 363 17.20 -7.44 -10.59
N MET A 364 16.73 -6.34 -10.01
CA MET A 364 16.36 -6.27 -8.60
C MET A 364 15.27 -7.29 -8.25
N GLU A 365 14.21 -7.40 -9.06
CA GLU A 365 13.12 -8.33 -8.80
C GLU A 365 13.57 -9.79 -8.82
N LYS A 366 14.47 -10.16 -9.74
CA LYS A 366 15.10 -11.50 -9.76
C LYS A 366 15.95 -11.74 -8.53
N PHE A 367 16.71 -10.74 -8.10
CA PHE A 367 17.50 -10.84 -6.89
C PHE A 367 16.62 -11.09 -5.65
N ILE A 368 15.53 -10.33 -5.50
CA ILE A 368 14.56 -10.49 -4.41
C ILE A 368 13.86 -11.86 -4.46
N SER A 369 13.46 -12.33 -5.65
CA SER A 369 12.78 -13.62 -5.82
C SER A 369 13.71 -14.82 -5.74
N GLY A 370 15.03 -14.60 -5.90
CA GLY A 370 16.06 -15.63 -5.94
C GLY A 370 16.11 -16.41 -7.26
N GLU A 371 15.72 -15.77 -8.37
CA GLU A 371 15.70 -16.33 -9.73
C GLU A 371 16.98 -16.11 -10.55
#